data_AF-A0A953NN99-F1
#
_entry.id   AF-A0A953NN99-F1
#
_cell.length_a   1.000
_cell.length_b   1.000
_cell.length_c   1.000
_cell.angle_alpha   90.00
_cell.angle_beta   90.00
_cell.angle_gamma   90.00
#
_symmetry.space_group_name_H-M   'P 1'
#
loop_
_entity.id
_entity.type
_entity.pdbx_description
1 polymer ?
#
loop_
_entity_poly.entity_id
_entity_poly.type
_entity_poly.pdbx_seq_one_letter_code
_entity_poly.pdbx_strand_id
1 'polypeptide(L)' 'MTFMTVTYELQGRLETEQFRALGQFANTYGLQRFRFDEKTNRLQFDYDASRLRETVVEHVLRAAKIPVLRRVAEA' A
#
# COMPACT_ATOMS: atom_id res chain seq x y z
N MET A 1 -13.01 -15.78 -0.02
CA MET A 1 -11.81 -14.94 0.24
C MET A 1 -11.53 -14.22 -1.05
N THR A 2 -11.65 -12.89 -1.02
CA THR A 2 -11.53 -12.04 -2.21
C THR A 2 -10.21 -11.32 -2.07
N PHE A 3 -9.22 -11.70 -2.87
CA PHE A 3 -7.96 -10.99 -2.94
C PHE A 3 -8.13 -9.82 -3.90
N MET A 4 -7.79 -8.62 -3.44
CA MET A 4 -7.74 -7.43 -4.27
C MET A 4 -6.32 -6.92 -4.31
N THR A 5 -5.95 -6.43 -5.48
CA THR A 5 -4.67 -5.81 -5.72
C THR A 5 -4.91 -4.34 -6.05
N VAL A 6 -4.38 -3.45 -5.21
CA VAL A 6 -4.42 -2.00 -5.47
C VAL A 6 -3.01 -1.51 -5.76
N THR A 7 -2.88 -0.65 -6.76
CA THR A 7 -1.61 -0.05 -7.16
C THR A 7 -1.68 1.46 -7.03
N TYR A 8 -0.74 2.05 -6.30
CA TYR A 8 -0.58 3.48 -6.12
C TYR A 8 0.70 3.97 -6.79
N GLU A 9 0.63 5.11 -7.47
CA GLU A 9 1.79 5.83 -7.97
C GLU A 9 2.20 6.83 -6.90
N LEU A 10 3.49 6.82 -6.55
CA LEU A 10 4.08 7.71 -5.56
C LEU A 10 4.77 8.88 -6.26
N GLN A 11 4.76 10.04 -5.61
CA GLN A 11 5.44 11.23 -6.10
C GLN A 11 6.96 11.14 -5.98
N GLY A 12 7.45 10.28 -5.09
CA GLY A 12 8.87 10.08 -4.84
C GLY A 12 9.17 8.70 -4.30
N ARG A 13 10.45 8.46 -4.03
CA ARG A 13 10.90 7.21 -3.40
C ARG A 13 10.36 7.12 -1.97
N LEU A 14 9.99 5.89 -1.59
CA LEU A 14 9.72 5.56 -0.20
C LEU A 14 11.01 5.66 0.61
N GLU A 15 10.92 6.30 1.78
CA GLU A 15 11.99 6.29 2.77
C GLU A 15 11.90 5.06 3.68
N THR A 16 13.00 4.73 4.35
CA THR A 16 13.09 3.59 5.26
C THR A 16 12.01 3.60 6.34
N GLU A 17 11.63 4.78 6.84
CA GLU A 17 10.54 4.92 7.83
C GLU A 17 9.18 4.53 7.24
N GLN A 18 8.94 4.91 5.99
CA GLN A 18 7.71 4.59 5.27
C GLN A 18 7.62 3.07 5.02
N PHE A 19 8.72 2.43 4.60
CA PHE A 19 8.79 0.96 4.51
C PHE A 19 8.51 0.27 5.84
N ARG A 20 9.03 0.82 6.94
CA ARG A 20 8.83 0.25 8.28
C ARG A 20 7.37 0.36 8.72
N ALA A 21 6.71 1.48 8.42
CA ALA A 21 5.27 1.66 8.65
C ALA A 21 4.41 0.67 7.83
N LEU A 22 4.76 0.45 6.56
CA LEU A 22 4.09 -0.54 5.71
C LEU A 22 4.26 -1.97 6.23
N GLY A 23 5.46 -2.32 6.73
CA GLY A 23 5.72 -3.62 7.34
C GLY A 23 4.92 -3.84 8.63
N GLN A 24 4.81 -2.81 9.48
CA GLN A 24 3.99 -2.87 10.68
C GLN A 24 2.51 -3.04 10.33
N PHE A 25 2.03 -2.32 9.31
CA PHE A 25 0.67 -2.44 8.81
C PHE A 25 0.35 -3.84 8.31
N ALA A 26 1.28 -4.45 7.55
CA ALA A 26 1.09 -5.80 7.03
C ALA A 26 0.86 -6.82 8.15
N ASN A 27 1.55 -6.63 9.28
CA ASN A 27 1.39 -7.46 10.46
C ASN A 27 0.06 -7.20 11.20
N THR A 28 -0.41 -5.95 11.25
CA THR A 28 -1.59 -5.56 12.03
C THR A 28 -2.92 -5.83 11.32
N TYR A 29 -3.01 -5.63 10.00
CA TYR A 29 -4.30 -5.65 9.30
C TYR A 29 -4.45 -6.80 8.31
N GLY A 30 -3.45 -7.68 8.21
CA GLY A 30 -3.52 -8.85 7.33
C GLY A 30 -3.29 -8.50 5.86
N LEU A 31 -2.46 -7.48 5.60
CA LEU A 31 -1.94 -7.25 4.26
C LEU A 31 -1.10 -8.49 3.88
N GLN A 32 -1.43 -9.15 2.77
CA GLN A 32 -0.69 -10.35 2.38
C GLN A 32 0.70 -9.98 1.88
N ARG A 33 0.78 -8.97 1.01
CA ARG A 33 1.99 -8.64 0.30
C ARG A 33 1.96 -7.20 -0.20
N PHE A 34 3.10 -6.54 -0.18
CA PHE A 34 3.28 -5.28 -0.86
C PHE A 34 4.51 -5.37 -1.77
N ARG A 35 4.47 -4.65 -2.88
CA ARG A 35 5.56 -4.59 -3.84
C ARG A 35 5.79 -3.14 -4.21
N PHE A 36 7.00 -2.67 -3.95
CA PHE A 36 7.43 -1.35 -4.39
C PHE A 36 8.33 -1.51 -5.62
N ASP A 37 7.99 -0.78 -6.68
CA ASP A 37 8.78 -0.68 -7.89
C ASP A 37 9.47 0.69 -7.93
N GLU A 38 10.77 0.72 -7.65
CA GLU A 38 11.56 1.95 -7.65
C GLU A 38 11.71 2.59 -9.04
N LYS A 39 11.59 1.80 -10.11
CA LYS A 39 11.73 2.31 -11.48
C LYS A 39 10.54 3.17 -11.88
N THR A 40 9.35 2.77 -11.44
CA THR A 40 8.08 3.46 -11.75
C THR A 40 7.50 4.23 -10.56
N ASN A 41 8.15 4.16 -9.39
CA ASN A 41 7.63 4.65 -8.10
C ASN A 41 6.22 4.14 -7.83
N ARG A 42 5.95 2.87 -8.13
CA ARG A 42 4.64 2.25 -7.92
C ARG A 42 4.65 1.35 -6.71
N LEU A 43 3.64 1.50 -5.88
CA LEU A 43 3.42 0.69 -4.70
C LEU A 43 2.16 -0.12 -4.88
N GLN A 44 2.33 -1.43 -5.01
CA GLN A 44 1.26 -2.40 -5.15
C GLN A 44 1.00 -3.07 -3.81
N PHE A 45 -0.26 -3.25 -3.47
CA PHE A 45 -0.71 -3.91 -2.26
C PHE A 45 -1.69 -5.01 -2.60
N ASP A 46 -1.43 -6.19 -2.05
CA ASP A 46 -2.30 -7.35 -2.14
C ASP A 46 -2.91 -7.60 -0.75
N TYR A 47 -4.24 -7.49 -0.66
CA TYR A 47 -4.98 -7.69 0.58
C TYR A 47 -6.26 -8.49 0.35
N ASP A 48 -6.74 -9.14 1.40
CA ASP A 48 -8.05 -9.80 1.37
C ASP A 48 -9.13 -8.76 1.65
N ALA A 49 -9.92 -8.42 0.62
CA ALA A 49 -11.00 -7.45 0.68
C ALA A 49 -12.16 -7.88 1.59
N SER A 50 -12.20 -9.17 2.01
CA SER A 50 -13.14 -9.62 3.04
C SER A 50 -12.73 -9.18 4.45
N ARG A 51 -11.44 -8.91 4.70
CA ARG A 51 -10.90 -8.47 5.99
C ARG A 51 -10.44 -7.02 6.02
N LEU A 52 -9.92 -6.52 4.91
CA LEU A 52 -9.27 -5.21 4.82
C LEU A 52 -10.01 -4.36 3.78
N ARG A 53 -10.50 -3.20 4.20
CA ARG A 53 -11.19 -2.26 3.32
C ARG A 53 -10.20 -1.26 2.74
N GLU A 54 -10.48 -0.79 1.53
CA GLU A 54 -9.68 0.24 0.83
C GLU A 54 -9.40 1.47 1.72
N THR A 55 -10.39 1.91 2.50
CA THR A 55 -10.24 3.03 3.46
C THR A 55 -9.11 2.84 4.47
N VAL A 56 -8.81 1.59 4.85
CA VAL A 56 -7.70 1.27 5.75
C VAL A 56 -6.37 1.44 5.01
N VAL A 57 -6.30 1.02 3.74
CA VAL A 57 -5.10 1.21 2.91
C VAL A 57 -4.79 2.70 2.74
N GLU A 58 -5.81 3.51 2.43
CA GLU A 58 -5.67 4.96 2.34
C GLU A 58 -5.23 5.59 3.67
N HIS A 59 -5.79 5.13 4.79
CA HIS A 59 -5.41 5.59 6.11
C HIS A 59 -3.92 5.36 6.40
N VAL A 60 -3.40 4.20 6.01
CA VAL A 60 -1.98 3.86 6.18
C VAL A 60 -1.09 4.71 5.32
N LEU A 61 -1.46 4.92 4.06
CA LEU A 61 -0.70 5.77 3.15
C LEU A 61 -0.56 7.18 3.74
N ARG A 62 -1.64 7.73 4.31
CA ARG A 62 -1.59 9.00 5.04
C ARG A 62 -0.78 8.93 6.33
N ALA A 63 -0.96 7.89 7.14
CA ALA A 63 -0.28 7.75 8.43
C ALA A 63 1.24 7.59 8.26
N ALA A 64 1.66 6.85 7.24
CA ALA A 64 3.05 6.68 6.84
C ALA A 64 3.61 7.91 6.10
N LYS A 65 2.80 8.97 5.92
CA LYS A 65 3.16 10.19 5.17
C LYS A 65 3.70 9.90 3.77
N ILE A 66 3.19 8.85 3.14
CA ILE A 66 3.61 8.45 1.80
C ILE A 66 2.98 9.42 0.80
N PRO A 67 3.77 10.17 0.01
CA PRO A 67 3.23 11.09 -0.98
C PRO A 67 2.70 10.30 -2.18
N VAL A 68 1.43 9.90 -2.10
CA VAL A 68 0.72 9.23 -3.19
C VAL A 68 0.27 10.26 -4.21
N LEU A 69 0.68 10.09 -5.45
CA LEU A 69 0.26 10.90 -6.59
C LEU A 69 -1.18 10.56 -6.99
N ARG A 70 -1.43 9.26 -7.24
CA ARG A 70 -2.73 8.75 -7.68
C ARG A 70 -2.80 7.24 -7.56
N ARG A 71 -4.02 6.70 -7.47
CA ARG A 71 -4.27 5.27 -7.68
C ARG A 71 -4.20 4.97 -9.17
N VAL A 72 -3.47 3.92 -9.54
CA VAL A 72 -3.23 3.50 -10.92
C VAL A 72 -4.19 2.40 -11.35
N ALA A 73 -4.45 1.44 -10.45
CA ALA A 73 -5.32 0.30 -10.76
C ALA A 73 -5.83 -0.35 -9.47
N GLU A 74 -7.01 -0.94 -9.59
CA GLU A 74 -7.61 -1.87 -8.63
C GLU A 74 -8.09 -3.07 -9.44
N ALA A 75 -7.65 -4.27 -9.07
CA ALA A 75 -7.97 -5.53 -9.73
C ALA A 75 -8.46 -6.55 -8.71
#